data_AF-A0A2E6VIQ8-F1
#
_entry.id   AF-A0A2E6VIQ8-F1
#
_cell.length_a   1.000
_cell.length_b   1.000
_cell.length_c   1.000
_cell.angle_alpha   90.00
_cell.angle_beta   90.00
_cell.angle_gamma   90.00
#
_symmetry.space_group_name_H-M   'P 1'
#
loop_
_entity.id
_entity.type
_entity.pdbx_description
1 polymer ?
#
loop_
_entity_poly.entity_id
_entity_poly.type
_entity_poly.pdbx_seq_one_letter_code
_entity_poly.pdbx_strand_id
1 'polypeptide(L)' 'MVATGKIKKRRAMLEIGSEAPKFSAPDQNGNMLSLEDLLGSWVLFWWYTKASTPG' A
#
# COMPACT_ATOMS: atom_id res chain seq x y z
N MET A 1 29.32 25.59 11.68
CA MET A 1 28.99 25.09 10.33
C MET A 1 27.99 23.96 10.51
N VAL A 2 26.71 24.18 10.20
CA VAL A 2 25.65 23.15 10.32
C VAL A 2 25.51 22.44 8.98
N ALA A 3 25.71 21.12 8.98
CA ALA A 3 25.51 20.28 7.81
C ALA A 3 24.00 20.17 7.51
N THR A 4 23.57 20.75 6.39
CA THR A 4 22.21 20.60 5.88
C THR A 4 22.03 19.18 5.34
N GLY A 5 21.38 18.30 6.11
CA GLY A 5 20.94 17.00 5.62
C GLY A 5 19.87 17.17 4.54
N LYS A 6 20.09 16.62 3.35
CA LYS A 6 19.11 16.62 2.24
C LYS A 6 17.81 15.93 2.70
N ILE A 7 16.69 16.66 2.70
CA ILE A 7 15.38 16.09 2.99
C ILE A 7 15.01 15.11 1.87
N LYS A 8 14.85 13.83 2.22
CA LYS A 8 14.41 12.77 1.31
C LYS A 8 12.97 13.11 0.87
N LYS A 9 12.76 13.36 -0.42
CA LYS A 9 11.44 13.65 -1.01
C LYS A 9 10.48 12.51 -0.63
N ARG A 10 9.40 12.80 0.10
CA ARG A 10 8.33 11.81 0.36
C ARG A 10 7.74 11.40 -0.99
N ARG A 11 7.43 10.11 -1.18
CA ARG A 11 6.59 9.70 -2.32
C ARG A 11 5.27 10.46 -2.22
N ALA A 12 4.74 10.90 -3.36
CA ALA A 12 3.52 11.69 -3.42
C ALA A 12 2.34 10.92 -2.80
N MET A 13 1.43 11.64 -2.14
CA MET A 13 0.16 11.10 -1.65
C MET A 13 -0.72 10.74 -2.85
N LEU A 14 -1.58 9.71 -2.71
CA LEU A 14 -2.56 9.40 -3.75
C LEU A 14 -3.64 10.47 -3.78
N GLU A 15 -3.94 10.96 -4.98
CA GLU A 15 -5.01 11.93 -5.23
C GLU A 15 -6.31 11.20 -5.57
N ILE A 16 -7.45 11.73 -5.13
CA ILE A 16 -8.76 11.13 -5.43
C ILE A 16 -8.99 11.12 -6.94
N GLY A 17 -9.44 9.98 -7.46
CA GLY A 17 -9.68 9.79 -8.90
C GLY A 17 -8.43 9.50 -9.73
N SER A 18 -7.24 9.53 -9.13
CA SER A 18 -6.03 9.01 -9.79
C SER A 18 -6.09 7.49 -9.93
N GLU A 19 -5.45 6.96 -10.98
CA GLU A 19 -5.33 5.52 -11.15
C GLU A 19 -4.62 4.89 -9.95
N ALA A 20 -5.12 3.72 -9.52
CA ALA A 20 -4.49 2.98 -8.45
C ALA A 20 -3.05 2.59 -8.83
N PRO A 21 -2.05 2.81 -7.95
CA PRO A 21 -0.70 2.36 -8.22
C PRO A 21 -0.65 0.84 -8.39
N LYS A 22 0.20 0.36 -9.31
CA LYS A 22 0.54 -1.06 -9.38
C LYS A 22 1.07 -1.53 -8.03
N PHE A 23 0.55 -2.66 -7.56
CA PHE A 23 1.05 -3.33 -6.37
C PHE A 23 1.18 -4.83 -6.62
N SER A 24 2.02 -5.48 -5.82
CA SER A 24 2.05 -6.91 -5.67
C SER A 24 2.36 -7.23 -4.21
N ALA A 25 1.50 -8.01 -3.57
CA ALA A 25 1.61 -8.36 -2.15
C ALA A 25 1.12 -9.79 -1.91
N PRO A 26 1.66 -10.50 -0.90
CA PRO A 26 1.14 -11.80 -0.52
C PRO A 26 -0.25 -11.66 0.12
N ASP A 27 -1.14 -12.59 -0.21
CA ASP A 27 -2.42 -12.81 0.47
C ASP A 27 -2.21 -13.53 1.82
N GLN A 28 -3.31 -13.86 2.50
CA GLN A 28 -3.29 -14.59 3.78
C GLN A 28 -2.73 -16.02 3.69
N ASN A 29 -2.66 -16.60 2.49
CA ASN A 29 -2.09 -17.91 2.21
C ASN A 29 -0.65 -17.82 1.69
N GLY A 30 -0.11 -16.61 1.51
CA GLY A 30 1.21 -16.36 0.93
C GLY A 30 1.24 -16.35 -0.60
N ASN A 31 0.10 -16.43 -1.28
CA ASN A 31 0.04 -16.31 -2.73
C ASN A 31 0.24 -14.85 -3.13
N MET A 32 1.05 -14.60 -4.16
CA MET A 32 1.23 -13.24 -4.67
C MET A 32 -0.02 -12.79 -5.42
N LEU A 33 -0.57 -11.66 -5.01
CA LEU A 33 -1.70 -10.98 -5.64
C LEU A 33 -1.25 -9.63 -6.18
N SER A 34 -1.63 -9.30 -7.41
CA SER A 34 -1.36 -8.01 -8.05
C SER A 34 -2.64 -7.21 -8.29
N LEU A 35 -2.49 -5.92 -8.65
CA LEU A 35 -3.64 -5.09 -9.03
C LEU A 35 -4.34 -5.65 -10.27
N GLU A 36 -3.58 -6.18 -11.22
CA GLU A 36 -4.06 -6.76 -12.47
C GLU A 36 -5.00 -7.95 -12.23
N ASP A 37 -4.76 -8.74 -11.16
CA ASP A 37 -5.60 -9.88 -10.79
C ASP A 37 -6.98 -9.47 -10.23
N LEU A 38 -7.14 -8.20 -9.83
CA LEU A 38 -8.35 -7.67 -9.18
C LEU A 38 -9.17 -6.74 -10.08
N LEU A 39 -8.82 -6.64 -11.37
CA LEU A 39 -9.53 -5.77 -12.31
C LEU A 39 -11.02 -6.11 -12.40
N GLY A 40 -11.85 -5.08 -12.46
CA GLY A 40 -13.31 -5.21 -12.49
C GLY A 40 -13.97 -5.37 -11.11
N SER A 41 -13.18 -5.43 -10.03
CA SER A 41 -13.69 -5.47 -8.65
C SER A 41 -13.35 -4.19 -7.89
N TRP A 42 -14.17 -3.86 -6.89
CA TRP A 42 -13.82 -2.82 -5.91
C TRP A 42 -12.85 -3.40 -4.89
N VAL A 43 -11.70 -2.73 -4.71
CA VAL A 43 -10.64 -3.17 -3.79
C VAL A 43 -10.49 -2.16 -2.67
N LEU A 44 -10.54 -2.64 -1.42
CA LEU A 44 -10.33 -1.85 -0.22
C LEU A 44 -9.09 -2.34 0.52
N PHE A 45 -8.08 -1.49 0.62
CA PHE A 45 -6.94 -1.74 1.51
C PHE A 45 -7.30 -1.30 2.92
N TRP A 46 -7.35 -2.26 3.84
CA TRP A 46 -7.56 -2.02 5.27
C TRP A 46 -6.38 -2.58 6.06
N TRP A 47 -5.71 -1.74 6.84
CA TRP A 47 -4.62 -2.16 7.72
C TRP A 47 -5.03 -2.06 9.19
N TYR A 48 -4.71 -3.09 9.98
CA TYR A 48 -4.88 -3.09 11.44
C TYR A 48 -3.56 -3.44 12.10
N THR A 49 -3.21 -2.75 13.18
CA THR A 49 -1.90 -2.88 13.85
C THR A 49 -1.73 -4.19 14.62
N LYS A 50 -2.82 -4.92 14.91
CA LYS A 50 -2.78 -6.15 15.70
C LYS A 50 -3.82 -7.18 15.25
N ALA A 51 -3.62 -7.81 14.10
CA ALA A 51 -4.60 -8.72 13.50
C ALA A 51 -4.83 -10.06 14.26
N SER A 52 -4.20 -10.26 15.43
CA SER A 52 -4.29 -11.50 16.21
C SER A 52 -4.78 -11.24 17.63
N THR A 53 -6.00 -10.73 17.78
CA THR A 53 -6.71 -10.77 19.06
C THR A 53 -7.58 -12.02 19.11
N PRO A 54 -7.41 -12.93 20.09
CA PRO A 54 -8.36 -14.00 20.35
C PRO A 54 -9.66 -13.33 20.81
N GLY A 55 -10.71 -13.42 20.00
CA GLY A 55 -12.09 -13.28 20.47
C GLY A 55 -12.56 -14.62 21.02
#